data_AF-A0A5W2VMR2-F1
#
_entry.id   AF-A0A5W2VMR2-F1
#
_cell.length_a   1.000
_cell.length_b   1.000
_cell.length_c   1.000
_cell.angle_alpha   90.00
_cell.angle_beta   90.00
_cell.angle_gamma   90.00
#
_symmetry.space_group_name_H-M   'P 1'
#
loop_
_entity.id
_entity.type
_entity.pdbx_description
1 polymer ?
#
loop_
_entity_poly.entity_id
_entity_poly.type
_entity_poly.pdbx_seq_one_letter_code
_entity_poly.pdbx_strand_id
1 'polypeptide(L)'
;AGGLASLESWLLRGNGCQWPHSDWHSEQMTTMRHAPGAIRLCWHCDNLLREQFTERLKSIAVENTTKWVLSVVCRDLGFDDMHAVTLPELCWWMVRNNLAEVLPESAARKALRMPKAIVQSATRESEIVPSVLATSIVQDKAKKVLALRVDPESPESFMLRPKRRRWVNERYTRWVKSQPC
;
A
#
# COMPACT_ATOMS: atom_id res chain seq x y z
N ALA A 1 -5.79 -10.35 13.06
CA ALA A 1 -6.82 -10.83 12.11
C ALA A 1 -6.62 -10.09 10.80
N GLY A 2 -6.22 -10.79 9.74
CA GLY A 2 -5.94 -10.20 8.43
C GLY A 2 -5.90 -11.29 7.35
N GLY A 3 -6.01 -10.89 6.08
CA GLY A 3 -6.00 -11.80 4.94
C GLY A 3 -7.39 -12.04 4.32
N LEU A 4 -7.53 -13.14 3.57
CA LEU A 4 -8.72 -13.42 2.74
C LEU A 4 -10.04 -13.43 3.54
N ALA A 5 -10.04 -13.88 4.79
CA ALA A 5 -11.24 -13.84 5.63
C ALA A 5 -11.76 -12.42 5.88
N SER A 6 -10.86 -11.43 5.97
CA SER A 6 -11.24 -10.01 6.10
C SER A 6 -11.80 -9.45 4.79
N LEU A 7 -11.26 -9.90 3.65
CA LEU A 7 -11.81 -9.58 2.33
C LEU A 7 -13.22 -10.18 2.18
N GLU A 8 -13.42 -11.44 2.58
CA GLU A 8 -14.74 -12.11 2.57
C GLU A 8 -15.76 -11.36 3.43
N SER A 9 -15.39 -10.97 4.65
CA SER A 9 -16.25 -10.17 5.52
C SER A 9 -16.58 -8.80 4.92
N TRP A 10 -15.62 -8.14 4.27
CA TRP A 10 -15.84 -6.87 3.59
C TRP A 10 -16.78 -7.03 2.39
N LEU A 11 -16.59 -8.07 1.58
CA LEU A 11 -17.47 -8.40 0.46
C LEU A 11 -18.91 -8.66 0.91
N LEU A 12 -19.10 -9.32 2.06
CA LEU A 12 -20.42 -9.59 2.63
C LEU A 12 -21.19 -8.33 3.07
N ARG A 13 -20.52 -7.17 3.19
CA ARG A 13 -21.20 -5.86 3.42
C ARG A 13 -21.68 -5.17 2.15
N GLY A 14 -21.21 -5.62 0.99
CA GLY A 14 -21.64 -5.10 -0.31
C GLY A 14 -23.08 -5.50 -0.66
N ASN A 15 -23.55 -5.06 -1.82
CA ASN A 15 -24.92 -5.29 -2.27
C ASN A 15 -24.95 -6.21 -3.50
N GLY A 16 -25.92 -7.12 -3.52
CA GLY A 16 -26.23 -7.96 -4.68
C GLY A 16 -25.19 -9.03 -5.02
N CYS A 17 -25.48 -9.78 -6.08
CA CYS A 17 -24.55 -10.73 -6.71
C CYS A 17 -23.66 -9.98 -7.72
N GLN A 18 -22.37 -10.29 -7.77
CA GLN A 18 -21.44 -9.65 -8.73
C GLN A 18 -21.43 -10.31 -10.12
N TRP A 19 -22.11 -11.44 -10.29
CA TRP A 19 -22.20 -12.12 -11.57
C TRP A 19 -23.40 -11.61 -12.39
N PRO A 20 -23.19 -11.00 -13.58
CA PRO A 20 -24.29 -10.33 -14.29
C PRO A 20 -25.02 -11.23 -15.31
N HIS A 21 -24.57 -12.46 -15.55
CA HIS A 21 -25.07 -13.30 -16.67
C HIS A 21 -26.09 -14.37 -16.25
N SER A 22 -26.61 -14.31 -15.03
CA SER A 22 -27.67 -15.23 -14.61
C SER A 22 -28.99 -14.48 -14.56
N ASP A 23 -30.01 -15.09 -15.17
CA ASP A 23 -31.37 -14.52 -15.19
C ASP A 23 -32.05 -14.54 -13.82
N TRP A 24 -31.55 -15.37 -12.90
CA TRP A 24 -32.09 -15.53 -11.56
C TRP A 24 -31.00 -15.43 -10.49
N HIS A 25 -31.31 -14.73 -9.39
CA HIS A 25 -30.45 -14.57 -8.23
C HIS A 25 -31.19 -14.91 -6.94
N SER A 26 -30.58 -15.75 -6.09
CA SER A 26 -31.07 -16.01 -4.74
C SER A 26 -30.76 -14.86 -3.78
N GLU A 27 -31.57 -14.71 -2.73
CA GLU A 27 -31.32 -13.72 -1.65
C GLU A 27 -30.10 -14.08 -0.80
N GLN A 28 -29.82 -15.38 -0.64
CA GLN A 28 -28.67 -15.84 0.12
C GLN A 28 -27.37 -15.55 -0.63
N MET A 29 -26.47 -14.85 0.05
CA MET A 29 -25.19 -14.38 -0.49
C MET A 29 -24.05 -15.20 0.11
N THR A 30 -23.13 -15.60 -0.74
CA THR A 30 -21.94 -16.39 -0.41
C THR A 30 -20.68 -15.73 -0.98
N THR A 31 -19.53 -16.16 -0.51
CA THR A 31 -18.23 -15.72 -1.04
C THR A 31 -17.49 -16.91 -1.64
N MET A 32 -17.08 -16.78 -2.89
CA MET A 32 -16.28 -17.77 -3.60
C MET A 32 -14.82 -17.31 -3.66
N ARG A 33 -13.89 -18.17 -3.25
CA ARG A 33 -12.45 -17.89 -3.39
C ARG A 33 -12.02 -18.15 -4.82
N HIS A 34 -11.36 -17.17 -5.43
CA HIS A 34 -10.80 -17.30 -6.76
C HIS A 34 -9.51 -16.48 -6.83
N ALA A 35 -8.37 -17.13 -7.07
CA ALA A 35 -7.07 -16.44 -7.08
C ALA A 35 -7.09 -15.23 -8.05
N PRO A 36 -6.60 -14.05 -7.64
CA PRO A 36 -5.86 -13.75 -6.39
C PRO A 36 -6.72 -13.31 -5.18
N GLY A 37 -8.06 -13.39 -5.24
CA GLY A 37 -8.95 -12.86 -4.20
C GLY A 37 -10.21 -13.69 -3.96
N ALA A 38 -11.32 -12.97 -3.73
CA ALA A 38 -12.65 -13.55 -3.51
C ALA A 38 -13.74 -12.75 -4.24
N ILE A 39 -14.87 -13.39 -4.50
CA ILE A 39 -16.00 -12.85 -5.24
C ILE A 39 -17.27 -13.03 -4.41
N ARG A 40 -18.13 -12.02 -4.39
CA ARG A 40 -19.46 -12.12 -3.78
C ARG A 40 -20.47 -12.62 -4.82
N LEU A 41 -21.07 -13.76 -4.54
CA LEU A 41 -22.08 -14.39 -5.39
C LEU A 41 -23.34 -14.66 -4.58
N CYS A 42 -24.47 -14.86 -5.25
CA CYS A 42 -25.60 -15.51 -4.61
C CYS A 42 -25.40 -17.02 -4.61
N TRP A 43 -26.08 -17.74 -3.73
CA TRP A 43 -25.99 -19.21 -3.60
C TRP A 43 -26.15 -19.94 -4.95
N HIS A 44 -27.06 -19.47 -5.81
CA HIS A 44 -27.25 -20.04 -7.15
C HIS A 44 -26.03 -19.87 -8.06
N CYS A 45 -25.54 -18.63 -8.19
CA CYS A 45 -24.37 -18.34 -9.02
C CYS A 45 -23.11 -19.02 -8.49
N ASP A 46 -22.95 -19.12 -7.17
CA ASP A 46 -21.84 -19.83 -6.54
C ASP A 46 -21.85 -21.32 -6.92
N ASN A 47 -23.03 -21.95 -6.96
CA ASN A 47 -23.11 -23.34 -7.38
C ASN A 47 -22.88 -23.54 -8.89
N LEU A 48 -23.35 -22.60 -9.72
CA LEU A 48 -23.16 -22.63 -11.17
C LEU A 48 -21.70 -22.44 -11.58
N LEU A 49 -21.00 -21.52 -10.90
CA LEU A 49 -19.63 -21.10 -11.23
C LEU A 49 -18.57 -21.87 -10.43
N ARG A 50 -19.01 -22.83 -9.61
CA ARG A 50 -18.12 -23.69 -8.81
C ARG A 50 -17.09 -24.36 -9.75
N GLU A 51 -15.83 -24.32 -9.34
CA GLU A 51 -14.68 -24.91 -10.06
C GLU A 51 -14.39 -24.30 -11.44
N GLN A 52 -15.04 -23.20 -11.84
CA GLN A 52 -14.72 -22.49 -13.07
C GLN A 52 -13.59 -21.47 -12.85
N PHE A 53 -12.62 -21.45 -13.77
CA PHE A 53 -11.49 -20.53 -13.76
C PHE A 53 -11.49 -19.67 -15.02
N THR A 54 -12.46 -18.78 -15.13
CA THR A 54 -12.55 -17.85 -16.27
C THR A 54 -11.78 -16.56 -16.01
N GLU A 55 -11.23 -15.96 -17.05
CA GLU A 55 -10.55 -14.65 -16.93
C GLU A 55 -11.50 -13.56 -16.42
N ARG A 56 -12.81 -13.71 -16.66
CA ARG A 56 -13.83 -12.80 -16.12
C ARG A 56 -13.94 -12.90 -14.61
N LEU A 57 -13.99 -14.11 -14.04
CA LEU A 57 -14.02 -14.29 -12.59
C LEU A 57 -12.74 -13.75 -11.95
N LYS A 58 -11.59 -14.02 -12.58
CA LYS A 58 -10.32 -13.44 -12.18
C LYS A 58 -10.35 -11.90 -12.17
N SER A 59 -10.93 -11.28 -13.20
CA SER A 59 -11.04 -9.81 -13.27
C SER A 59 -11.87 -9.24 -12.12
N ILE A 60 -12.98 -9.90 -11.75
CA ILE A 60 -13.83 -9.50 -10.61
C ILE A 60 -13.06 -9.67 -9.30
N ALA A 61 -12.37 -10.80 -9.12
CA ALA A 61 -11.57 -11.05 -7.92
C ALA A 61 -10.44 -10.02 -7.76
N VAL A 62 -9.76 -9.63 -8.84
CA VAL A 62 -8.74 -8.57 -8.83
C VAL A 62 -9.36 -7.24 -8.43
N GLU A 63 -10.49 -6.85 -9.02
CA GLU A 63 -11.17 -5.59 -8.71
C GLU A 63 -11.64 -5.52 -7.26
N ASN A 64 -12.17 -6.62 -6.72
CA ASN A 64 -12.54 -6.72 -5.31
C ASN A 64 -11.33 -6.57 -4.40
N THR A 65 -10.22 -7.22 -4.75
CA THR A 65 -8.99 -7.16 -3.96
C THR A 65 -8.41 -5.76 -3.96
N THR A 66 -8.38 -5.07 -5.11
CA THR A 66 -7.88 -3.69 -5.19
C THR A 66 -8.75 -2.74 -4.38
N LYS A 67 -10.07 -2.79 -4.53
CA LYS A 67 -11.01 -1.96 -3.74
C LYS A 67 -10.85 -2.20 -2.24
N TRP A 68 -10.76 -3.46 -1.83
CA TRP A 68 -10.57 -3.81 -0.43
C TRP A 68 -9.23 -3.30 0.11
N VAL A 69 -8.12 -3.52 -0.59
CA VAL A 69 -6.81 -3.00 -0.18
C VAL A 69 -6.83 -1.48 -0.05
N LEU A 70 -7.46 -0.76 -0.99
CA LEU A 70 -7.61 0.69 -0.90
C LEU A 70 -8.41 1.11 0.34
N SER A 71 -9.52 0.43 0.66
CA SER A 71 -10.28 0.72 1.89
C SER A 71 -9.47 0.47 3.16
N VAL A 72 -8.60 -0.56 3.17
CA VAL A 72 -7.69 -0.83 4.29
C VAL A 72 -6.67 0.30 4.43
N VAL A 73 -6.10 0.77 3.31
CA VAL A 73 -5.15 1.89 3.28
C VAL A 73 -5.81 3.17 3.82
N CYS A 74 -7.02 3.51 3.35
CA CYS A 74 -7.75 4.68 3.86
C CYS A 74 -7.98 4.58 5.36
N ARG A 75 -8.51 3.45 5.84
CA ARG A 75 -8.78 3.21 7.26
C ARG A 75 -7.52 3.33 8.12
N ASP A 76 -6.41 2.75 7.68
CA ASP A 76 -5.15 2.74 8.45
C ASP A 76 -4.46 4.11 8.49
N LEU A 77 -4.71 4.95 7.48
CA LEU A 77 -4.27 6.35 7.41
C LEU A 77 -5.26 7.33 8.05
N GLY A 78 -6.47 6.87 8.41
CA GLY A 78 -7.52 7.69 9.02
C GLY A 78 -8.32 8.54 8.04
N PHE A 79 -8.31 8.20 6.75
CA PHE A 79 -9.15 8.82 5.74
C PHE A 79 -10.56 8.20 5.71
N ASP A 80 -11.49 8.89 5.05
CA ASP A 80 -12.81 8.35 4.78
C ASP A 80 -12.79 7.30 3.65
N ASP A 81 -13.92 6.59 3.48
CA ASP A 81 -14.07 5.55 2.46
C ASP A 81 -14.17 6.11 1.03
N MET A 82 -14.35 7.43 0.86
CA MET A 82 -14.49 8.10 -0.43
C MET A 82 -13.17 8.72 -0.94
N HIS A 83 -12.16 8.77 -0.08
CA HIS A 83 -10.87 9.37 -0.39
C HIS A 83 -10.14 8.59 -1.48
N ALA A 84 -9.76 9.30 -2.55
CA ALA A 84 -8.96 8.74 -3.61
C ALA A 84 -7.48 8.66 -3.17
N VAL A 85 -7.05 7.48 -2.75
CA VAL A 85 -5.67 7.23 -2.31
C VAL A 85 -4.66 7.65 -3.38
N THR A 86 -3.79 8.58 -3.03
CA THR A 86 -2.72 9.04 -3.93
C THR A 86 -1.50 8.09 -3.86
N LEU A 87 -0.65 8.10 -4.90
CA LEU A 87 0.55 7.26 -4.91
C LEU A 87 1.48 7.54 -3.70
N PRO A 88 1.75 8.80 -3.30
CA PRO A 88 2.53 9.08 -2.09
C PRO A 88 1.92 8.50 -0.81
N GLU A 89 0.60 8.57 -0.64
CA GLU A 89 -0.11 8.00 0.52
C GLU A 89 0.03 6.47 0.55
N LEU A 90 -0.16 5.82 -0.58
CA LEU A 90 0.05 4.37 -0.71
C LEU A 90 1.50 4.00 -0.38
N CYS A 91 2.48 4.74 -0.91
CA CYS A 91 3.90 4.54 -0.61
C CYS A 91 4.22 4.70 0.87
N TRP A 92 3.64 5.71 1.53
CA TRP A 92 3.79 5.90 2.97
C TRP A 92 3.21 4.73 3.77
N TRP A 93 1.99 4.30 3.43
CA TRP A 93 1.37 3.14 4.07
C TRP A 93 2.20 1.86 3.87
N MET A 94 2.75 1.64 2.68
CA MET A 94 3.63 0.49 2.42
C MET A 94 4.91 0.53 3.27
N VAL A 95 5.56 1.69 3.37
CA VAL A 95 6.77 1.84 4.21
C VAL A 95 6.44 1.58 5.68
N ARG A 96 5.33 2.13 6.19
CA ARG A 96 4.88 1.93 7.58
C ARG A 96 4.60 0.45 7.90
N ASN A 97 4.15 -0.33 6.91
CA ASN A 97 3.83 -1.75 7.06
C ASN A 97 4.98 -2.70 6.66
N ASN A 98 6.21 -2.20 6.43
CA ASN A 98 7.37 -2.98 5.96
C ASN A 98 7.16 -3.66 4.59
N LEU A 99 6.31 -3.10 3.73
CA LEU A 99 6.01 -3.61 2.38
C LEU A 99 6.76 -2.87 1.27
N ALA A 100 7.78 -2.08 1.61
CA ALA A 100 8.56 -1.31 0.64
C ALA A 100 9.26 -2.19 -0.41
N GLU A 101 9.51 -3.47 -0.11
CA GLU A 101 10.17 -4.41 -1.03
C GLU A 101 9.25 -4.91 -2.15
N VAL A 102 7.93 -4.91 -1.94
CA VAL A 102 6.94 -5.38 -2.92
C VAL A 102 6.63 -4.30 -3.98
N LEU A 103 7.10 -3.07 -3.76
CA LEU A 103 6.86 -1.94 -4.66
C LEU A 103 7.45 -2.22 -6.06
N PRO A 104 6.63 -2.20 -7.13
CA PRO A 104 7.15 -2.36 -8.48
C PRO A 104 8.11 -1.24 -8.87
N GLU A 105 9.15 -1.57 -9.67
CA GLU A 105 10.16 -0.60 -10.14
C GLU A 105 9.55 0.62 -10.83
N SER A 106 8.47 0.42 -11.60
CA SER A 106 7.74 1.52 -12.26
C SER A 106 7.09 2.49 -11.27
N ALA A 107 6.57 1.97 -10.15
CA ALA A 107 5.98 2.76 -9.08
C ALA A 107 7.06 3.44 -8.22
N ALA A 108 8.16 2.73 -7.92
CA ALA A 108 9.33 3.26 -7.23
C ALA A 108 9.94 4.44 -7.99
N ARG A 109 10.10 4.33 -9.31
CA ARG A 109 10.57 5.44 -10.16
C ARG A 109 9.64 6.64 -10.12
N LYS A 110 8.32 6.43 -10.21
CA LYS A 110 7.34 7.51 -10.06
C LYS A 110 7.43 8.18 -8.68
N ALA A 111 7.55 7.40 -7.62
CA ALA A 111 7.69 7.91 -6.25
C ALA A 111 8.98 8.73 -6.06
N LEU A 112 10.09 8.30 -6.67
CA LEU A 112 11.37 9.00 -6.66
C LEU A 112 11.48 10.11 -7.72
N ARG A 113 10.44 10.33 -8.54
CA ARG A 113 10.46 11.23 -9.71
C ARG A 113 11.59 10.94 -10.69
N MET A 114 11.95 9.67 -10.84
CA MET A 114 12.92 9.19 -11.82
C MET A 114 12.26 8.99 -13.19
N PRO A 115 13.03 9.07 -14.29
CA PRO A 115 12.53 8.75 -15.63
C PRO A 115 11.97 7.33 -15.73
N LYS A 116 10.87 7.17 -16.48
CA LYS A 116 10.28 5.86 -16.76
C LYS A 116 11.34 4.95 -17.41
N ALA A 117 11.43 3.71 -16.93
CA ALA A 117 12.30 2.72 -17.56
C ALA A 117 11.86 2.52 -19.02
N ILE A 118 12.76 2.80 -19.95
CA ILE A 118 12.58 2.43 -21.35
C ILE A 118 13.16 1.02 -21.46
N VAL A 119 12.28 0.01 -21.47
CA VAL A 119 12.69 -1.37 -21.74
C VAL A 119 12.63 -1.54 -23.25
N GLN A 120 13.78 -1.39 -23.91
CA GLN A 120 13.90 -1.68 -25.34
C GLN A 120 14.12 -3.19 -25.52
N SER A 121 13.49 -3.79 -26.53
CA SER A 121 13.59 -5.23 -26.81
C SER A 121 14.97 -5.64 -27.35
N ALA A 122 15.68 -4.69 -27.96
CA ALA A 122 17.06 -4.83 -28.39
C ALA A 122 17.79 -3.49 -28.18
N THR A 123 18.88 -3.51 -27.42
CA THR A 123 19.81 -2.39 -27.24
C THR A 123 21.18 -2.83 -27.68
N ARG A 124 21.95 -1.94 -28.32
CA ARG A 124 23.37 -2.18 -28.53
C ARG A 124 24.05 -2.25 -27.16
N GLU A 125 24.96 -3.20 -26.92
CA GLU A 125 25.60 -3.36 -25.59
C GLU A 125 26.26 -2.07 -25.08
N SER A 126 26.78 -1.23 -25.99
CA SER A 126 27.37 0.08 -25.69
C SER A 126 26.39 1.13 -25.13
N GLU A 127 25.08 0.89 -25.24
CA GLU A 127 24.01 1.78 -24.76
C GLU A 127 23.51 1.37 -23.36
N ILE A 128 24.01 0.26 -22.81
CA ILE A 128 23.67 -0.19 -21.46
C ILE A 128 24.41 0.70 -20.46
N VAL A 129 23.69 1.69 -19.92
CA VAL A 129 24.20 2.54 -18.83
C VAL A 129 23.86 1.87 -17.49
N PRO A 130 24.87 1.50 -16.66
CA PRO A 130 24.62 0.98 -15.32
C PRO A 130 23.86 2.03 -14.50
N SER A 131 22.69 1.66 -13.98
CA SER A 131 21.89 2.53 -13.12
C SER A 131 21.43 1.76 -11.89
N VAL A 132 21.31 2.46 -10.77
CA VAL A 132 20.82 1.88 -9.52
C VAL A 132 19.31 1.67 -9.65
N LEU A 133 18.82 0.50 -9.23
CA LEU A 133 17.40 0.17 -9.19
C LEU A 133 16.66 1.13 -8.25
N ALA A 134 15.52 1.66 -8.70
CA ALA A 134 14.73 2.57 -7.90
C ALA A 134 14.19 1.88 -6.64
N THR A 135 13.86 0.59 -6.71
CA THR A 135 13.47 -0.22 -5.55
C THR A 135 14.53 -0.23 -4.45
N SER A 136 15.81 -0.42 -4.80
CA SER A 136 16.91 -0.40 -3.82
C SER A 136 17.02 0.95 -3.12
N ILE A 137 16.87 2.05 -3.86
CA ILE A 137 16.89 3.41 -3.30
C ILE A 137 15.70 3.62 -2.34
N VAL A 138 14.50 3.15 -2.71
CA VAL A 138 13.30 3.24 -1.85
C VAL A 138 13.50 2.43 -0.57
N GLN A 139 14.03 1.22 -0.65
CA GLN A 139 14.29 0.35 0.50
C GLN A 139 15.28 0.99 1.48
N ASP A 140 16.38 1.55 0.98
CA ASP A 140 17.38 2.22 1.83
C ASP A 140 16.80 3.44 2.54
N LYS A 141 15.94 4.21 1.85
CA LYS A 141 15.24 5.34 2.45
C LYS A 141 14.19 4.88 3.47
N ALA A 142 13.44 3.82 3.18
CA ALA A 142 12.45 3.25 4.08
C ALA A 142 13.08 2.77 5.39
N LYS A 143 14.22 2.07 5.32
CA LYS A 143 15.00 1.64 6.50
C LYS A 143 15.39 2.82 7.40
N LYS A 144 15.82 3.94 6.80
CA LYS A 144 16.19 5.16 7.55
C LYS A 144 15.00 5.82 8.24
N VAL A 145 13.84 5.84 7.59
CA VAL A 145 12.60 6.42 8.15
C VAL A 145 12.12 5.62 9.36
N LEU A 146 12.15 4.29 9.29
CA LEU A 146 11.76 3.41 10.38
C LEU A 146 12.77 3.42 11.54
N ALA A 147 14.06 3.61 11.22
CA ALA A 147 15.15 3.67 12.21
C ALA A 147 15.31 5.04 12.88
N LEU A 148 14.24 5.84 13.01
CA LEU A 148 14.25 7.01 13.91
C LEU A 148 14.55 6.50 15.33
N ARG A 149 15.83 6.56 15.70
CA ARG A 149 16.34 6.17 17.02
C ARG A 149 15.83 7.16 18.04
N VAL A 150 14.65 6.89 18.59
CA VAL A 150 14.29 7.38 19.92
C VAL A 150 15.11 6.55 20.89
N ASP A 151 15.96 7.19 21.69
CA ASP A 151 16.77 6.50 22.69
C ASP A 151 15.82 5.88 23.73
N PRO A 152 15.64 4.54 23.76
CA PRO A 152 14.61 3.90 24.58
C PRO A 152 14.94 4.00 26.08
N GLU A 153 16.21 4.19 26.42
CA GLU A 153 16.69 4.41 27.78
C GLU A 153 17.30 5.81 27.95
N SER A 154 16.60 6.84 27.48
CA SER A 154 16.94 8.20 27.88
C SER A 154 16.92 8.28 29.42
N PRO A 155 17.98 8.74 30.10
CA PRO A 155 18.05 8.85 31.56
C PRO A 155 16.87 9.61 32.19
N GLU A 156 16.19 10.42 31.39
CA GLU A 156 15.03 11.20 31.74
C GLU A 156 13.75 10.35 31.93
N SER A 157 13.66 9.16 31.33
CA SER A 157 12.52 8.24 31.50
C SER A 157 12.46 7.63 32.91
N PHE A 158 13.58 7.56 33.61
CA PHE A 158 13.69 7.09 34.99
C PHE A 158 13.43 8.20 36.03
N MET A 159 13.15 9.43 35.62
CA MET A 159 12.96 10.57 36.52
C MET A 159 11.47 10.92 36.69
N LEU A 160 11.01 11.01 37.95
CA LEU A 160 9.64 11.44 38.32
C LEU A 160 9.27 12.85 37.80
N ARG A 161 10.27 13.71 37.60
CA ARG A 161 10.15 15.02 36.93
C ARG A 161 11.41 15.28 36.10
N PRO A 162 11.39 15.01 34.79
CA PRO A 162 12.50 15.29 33.89
C PRO A 162 12.80 16.79 33.85
N LYS A 163 14.08 17.17 33.93
CA LYS A 163 14.47 18.58 33.74
C LYS A 163 14.26 18.95 32.27
N ARG A 164 13.43 19.96 32.01
CA ARG A 164 13.23 20.49 30.64
C ARG A 164 14.56 20.98 30.09
N ARG A 165 15.10 20.27 29.10
CA ARG A 165 16.27 20.75 28.35
C ARG A 165 15.83 21.84 27.39
N ARG A 166 16.53 22.97 27.44
CA ARG A 166 16.41 24.00 26.40
C ARG A 166 16.92 23.40 25.11
N TRP A 167 16.11 23.43 24.05
CA TRP A 167 16.57 23.03 22.73
C TRP A 167 17.66 24.01 22.27
N VAL A 168 18.85 23.48 21.97
CA VAL A 168 20.00 24.25 21.48
C VAL A 168 20.46 23.62 20.17
N ASN A 169 20.42 24.38 19.10
CA ASN A 169 20.95 23.98 17.80
C ASN A 169 21.89 25.08 17.30
N GLU A 170 23.20 24.84 17.45
CA GLU A 170 24.22 25.83 17.09
C GLU A 170 24.20 26.22 15.62
N ARG A 171 23.81 25.29 14.74
CA ARG A 171 23.75 25.54 13.31
C ARG A 171 22.62 26.52 12.98
N TYR A 172 21.46 26.32 13.62
CA TYR A 172 20.33 27.22 13.50
C TYR A 172 20.60 28.60 14.13
N THR A 173 21.20 28.65 15.32
CA THR A 173 21.52 29.94 15.97
C THR A 173 22.60 30.73 15.22
N ARG A 174 23.59 30.07 14.61
CA ARG A 174 24.54 30.73 13.70
C ARG A 174 23.87 31.27 12.45
N TRP A 175 22.95 30.52 11.86
CA TRP A 175 22.21 30.97 10.67
C TRP A 175 21.33 32.19 10.96
N VAL A 176 20.58 32.20 12.08
CA VAL A 176 19.75 33.36 12.47
C VAL A 176 20.61 34.62 12.64
N LYS A 177 21.79 34.48 13.27
CA LYS A 177 22.73 35.60 13.45
C LYS A 177 23.37 36.10 12.14
N SER A 178 23.27 35.33 11.06
CA SER A 178 23.80 35.70 9.74
C SER A 178 22.77 36.37 8.82
N GLN A 179 21.51 36.49 9.24
CA GLN A 179 20.47 37.19 8.47
C GLN A 179 20.68 38.71 8.57
N PRO A 180 20.53 39.47 7.48
CA PRO A 180 20.59 40.93 7.51
C PRO A 180 19.43 41.51 8.33
N CYS A 181 19.74 42.58 9.07
CA CYS A 181 18.84 43.26 10.00
C CYS A 181 17.65 43.93 9.29
#